data_AF-A0A382VS85-F1
#
_entry.id   AF-A0A382VS85-F1
#
_cell.length_a   1.000
_cell.length_b   1.000
_cell.length_c   1.000
_cell.angle_alpha   90.00
_cell.angle_beta   90.00
_cell.angle_gamma   90.00
#
_symmetry.space_group_name_H-M   'P 1'
#
loop_
_entity.id
_entity.type
_entity.pdbx_description
1 polymer ?
#
loop_
_entity_poly.entity_id
_entity_poly.type
_entity_poly.pdbx_seq_one_letter_code
_entity_poly.pdbx_strand_id
1 'polypeptide(L)'
;ALGIDPFLPFELNVLVDNSAVEKLPIIIEPNPNWGNLFGRIERRAVMGTYVSDHGMLKPGAVHLANGGYLVLNARDVLVAPGVWEGLKRAIRNQEARLEDPAEQSGLFIPQGLRPEPVPLDLKVIVTGDESIYRLLTSSDNEDFWDLFKVKAEFDFRVDLNEENMMAYCAFICRTCEEESLLAFETGGAARVLEFGARQVSDQTKLSTRFGQIKDLLIEADYWARKDDAEMVQDHHVQQAISQKVYRLNLVEERLQEMISDGSLLLDVDGEKVGQINGLAVY
;
A
#
# COMPACT_ATOMS: atom_id res chain seq x y z
N ALA A 1 -3.37 33.33 40.14
CA ALA A 1 -2.69 32.95 38.89
C ALA A 1 -2.47 31.44 38.97
N LEU A 2 -3.27 30.57 38.36
CA LEU A 2 -3.85 30.58 37.02
C LEU A 2 -5.38 30.72 37.04
N GLY A 3 -5.91 31.65 36.23
CA GLY A 3 -7.34 31.77 36.00
C GLY A 3 -7.82 30.59 35.17
N ILE A 4 -8.76 29.81 35.72
CA ILE A 4 -9.63 28.99 34.89
C ILE A 4 -10.49 30.01 34.15
N ASP A 5 -10.36 30.06 32.82
CA ASP A 5 -11.21 30.92 32.01
C ASP A 5 -12.67 30.55 32.30
N PRO A 6 -13.49 31.44 32.87
CA PRO A 6 -14.88 31.14 33.21
C PRO A 6 -15.74 30.87 31.96
N PHE A 7 -15.27 31.28 30.78
CA PHE A 7 -15.94 31.03 29.51
C PHE A 7 -15.55 29.71 28.86
N LEU A 8 -14.47 29.05 29.32
CA LEU A 8 -14.01 27.78 28.76
C LEU A 8 -15.15 26.78 28.57
N PRO A 9 -16.06 26.51 29.54
CA PRO A 9 -17.15 25.55 29.34
C PRO A 9 -18.15 25.88 28.22
N PHE A 10 -18.14 27.11 27.71
CA PHE A 10 -19.01 27.60 26.64
C PHE A 10 -18.29 27.77 25.30
N GLU A 11 -16.98 27.53 25.26
CA GLU A 11 -16.24 27.53 24.00
C GLU A 11 -16.66 26.35 23.12
N LEU A 12 -16.60 26.56 21.80
CA LEU A 12 -16.93 25.53 20.83
C LEU A 12 -15.64 24.94 20.28
N ASN A 13 -15.44 23.64 20.47
CA ASN A 13 -14.42 22.89 19.76
C ASN A 13 -15.02 22.30 18.49
N VAL A 14 -14.69 22.88 17.33
CA VAL A 14 -15.07 22.32 16.04
C VAL A 14 -14.19 21.11 15.76
N LEU A 15 -14.72 19.91 16.00
CA LEU A 15 -13.98 18.66 15.88
C LEU A 15 -13.61 18.34 14.42
N VAL A 16 -14.53 18.59 13.49
CA VAL A 16 -14.34 18.43 12.03
C VAL A 16 -15.04 19.58 11.32
N ASP A 17 -14.33 20.25 10.41
CA ASP A 17 -14.88 21.30 9.56
C ASP A 17 -14.92 20.83 8.10
N ASN A 18 -16.14 20.65 7.57
CA ASN A 18 -16.39 20.24 6.19
C ASN A 18 -16.92 21.40 5.32
N SER A 19 -16.84 22.66 5.77
CA SER A 19 -17.42 23.81 5.07
C SER A 19 -16.83 24.07 3.67
N ALA A 20 -15.57 23.69 3.45
CA ALA A 20 -14.86 23.83 2.17
C ALA A 20 -14.86 22.55 1.31
N VAL A 21 -15.56 21.51 1.74
CA VAL A 21 -15.51 20.18 1.11
C VAL A 21 -16.53 20.12 -0.05
N GLU A 22 -16.03 20.17 -1.30
CA GLU A 22 -16.87 20.12 -2.51
C GLU A 22 -17.31 18.69 -2.91
N LYS A 23 -16.56 17.67 -2.48
CA LYS A 23 -16.78 16.24 -2.79
C LYS A 23 -16.79 15.43 -1.50
N LEU A 24 -17.39 14.23 -1.52
CA LEU A 24 -17.38 13.31 -0.38
C LEU A 24 -15.95 13.14 0.20
N PRO A 25 -15.78 13.18 1.54
CA PRO A 25 -14.47 13.05 2.16
C PRO A 25 -13.90 11.66 1.91
N ILE A 26 -12.66 11.59 1.41
CA ILE A 26 -11.90 10.35 1.22
C ILE A 26 -10.64 10.47 2.05
N ILE A 27 -10.60 9.76 3.18
CA ILE A 27 -9.46 9.78 4.10
C ILE A 27 -8.68 8.48 3.94
N ILE A 28 -7.40 8.62 3.60
CA ILE A 28 -6.44 7.51 3.60
C ILE A 28 -5.59 7.68 4.85
N GLU A 29 -5.66 6.74 5.79
CA GLU A 29 -4.85 6.78 7.01
C GLU A 29 -3.66 5.82 6.87
N PRO A 30 -2.44 6.33 6.64
CA PRO A 30 -1.26 5.50 6.42
C PRO A 30 -0.69 4.89 7.71
N ASN A 31 -1.03 5.43 8.88
CA ASN A 31 -0.58 4.91 10.17
C ASN A 31 -1.76 4.79 11.14
N PRO A 32 -2.60 3.75 11.00
CA PRO A 32 -3.83 3.56 11.75
C PRO A 32 -3.56 3.08 13.18
N ASN A 33 -2.75 3.80 13.95
CA ASN A 33 -2.72 3.61 15.40
C ASN A 33 -4.04 4.13 16.01
N TRP A 34 -4.33 3.71 17.25
CA TRP A 34 -5.61 4.04 17.90
C TRP A 34 -5.93 5.53 17.91
N GLY A 35 -4.94 6.36 18.26
CA GLY A 35 -5.12 7.82 18.36
C GLY A 35 -5.37 8.48 17.01
N ASN A 36 -4.70 8.03 15.95
CA ASN A 36 -4.92 8.52 14.60
C ASN A 36 -6.27 8.07 14.05
N LEU A 37 -6.69 6.83 14.32
CA LEU A 37 -7.93 6.29 13.77
C LEU A 37 -9.17 6.80 14.50
N PHE A 38 -9.20 6.69 15.83
CA PHE A 38 -10.36 7.03 16.67
C PHE A 38 -10.25 8.39 17.36
N GLY A 39 -9.14 9.10 17.18
CA GLY A 39 -8.90 10.38 17.84
C GLY A 39 -8.28 10.20 19.22
N ARG A 40 -7.96 11.32 19.86
CA ARG A 40 -7.29 11.33 21.16
C ARG A 40 -7.75 12.49 22.02
N ILE A 41 -7.64 12.31 23.33
CA ILE A 41 -7.86 13.35 24.33
C ILE A 41 -6.48 13.84 24.76
N GLU A 42 -6.12 15.06 24.35
CA GLU A 42 -4.88 15.67 24.80
C GLU A 42 -5.01 16.05 26.28
N ARG A 43 -3.88 15.99 27.00
CA ARG A 43 -3.81 16.30 28.43
C ARG A 43 -2.67 17.28 28.66
N ARG A 44 -2.91 18.31 29.45
CA ARG A 44 -1.89 19.28 29.86
C ARG A 44 -1.41 18.96 31.26
N ALA A 45 -0.10 18.91 31.46
CA ALA A 45 0.50 18.81 32.79
C ALA A 45 0.39 20.16 33.51
N VAL A 46 -0.30 20.18 34.65
CA VAL A 46 -0.46 21.36 35.51
C VAL A 46 -0.19 20.93 36.95
N MET A 47 0.81 21.52 37.60
CA MET A 47 1.13 21.27 39.02
C MET A 47 1.23 19.78 39.40
N GLY A 48 1.85 18.95 38.55
CA GLY A 48 2.03 17.52 38.82
C GLY A 48 0.78 16.65 38.61
N THR A 49 -0.33 17.23 38.15
CA THR A 49 -1.50 16.50 37.65
C THR A 49 -1.68 16.72 36.15
N TYR A 50 -2.51 15.88 35.53
CA TYR A 50 -2.95 16.02 34.14
C TYR A 50 -4.39 16.52 34.12
N VAL A 51 -4.64 17.55 33.32
CA VAL A 51 -5.97 18.14 33.13
C VAL A 51 -6.31 18.11 31.63
N SER A 52 -7.56 17.82 31.32
CA SER A 52 -8.11 17.85 29.96
C SER A 52 -9.44 18.60 29.95
N ASP A 53 -9.71 19.35 28.89
CA ASP A 53 -11.00 19.99 28.60
C ASP A 53 -11.51 19.59 27.19
N HIS A 54 -12.73 19.99 26.84
CA HIS A 54 -13.35 19.63 25.56
C HIS A 54 -12.63 20.24 24.34
N GLY A 55 -11.84 21.32 24.51
CA GLY A 55 -10.97 21.88 23.48
C GLY A 55 -9.74 21.02 23.16
N MET A 56 -9.41 20.08 24.04
CA MET A 56 -8.30 19.14 23.88
C MET A 56 -8.70 17.84 23.16
N LEU A 57 -9.95 17.72 22.71
CA LEU A 57 -10.38 16.60 21.87
C LEU A 57 -9.83 16.78 20.46
N LYS A 58 -9.12 15.77 19.96
CA LYS A 58 -8.63 15.72 18.59
C LYS A 58 -9.37 14.66 17.78
N PRO A 59 -9.84 14.99 16.56
CA PRO A 59 -10.48 14.02 15.69
C PRO A 59 -9.49 12.93 15.29
N GLY A 60 -10.05 11.76 14.99
CA GLY A 60 -9.35 10.70 14.27
C GLY A 60 -9.83 10.60 12.82
N ALA A 61 -9.19 9.72 12.04
CA ALA A 61 -9.55 9.45 10.66
C ALA A 61 -11.01 9.01 10.49
N VAL A 62 -11.60 8.28 11.46
CA VAL A 62 -13.05 7.94 11.40
C VAL A 62 -13.95 9.16 11.50
N HIS A 63 -13.53 10.19 12.24
CA HIS A 63 -14.29 11.44 12.37
C HIS A 63 -14.17 12.27 11.08
N LEU A 64 -12.95 12.36 10.53
CA LEU A 64 -12.69 13.08 9.28
C LEU A 64 -13.36 12.42 8.07
N ALA A 65 -13.47 11.08 8.07
CA ALA A 65 -14.10 10.32 7.00
C ALA A 65 -15.63 10.23 7.13
N ASN A 66 -16.22 10.78 8.18
CA ASN A 66 -17.65 10.70 8.42
C ASN A 66 -18.43 11.38 7.29
N GLY A 67 -19.41 10.68 6.73
CA GLY A 67 -20.13 11.06 5.50
C GLY A 67 -19.46 10.62 4.20
N GLY A 68 -18.36 9.86 4.24
CA GLY A 68 -17.60 9.48 3.04
C GLY A 68 -16.89 8.13 3.14
N TYR A 69 -15.59 8.11 2.83
CA TYR A 69 -14.79 6.89 2.70
C TYR A 69 -13.54 6.94 3.57
N LEU A 70 -13.27 5.83 4.26
CA LEU A 70 -12.04 5.60 5.00
C LEU A 70 -11.27 4.45 4.35
N VAL A 71 -10.06 4.72 3.87
CA VAL A 71 -9.19 3.74 3.24
C VAL A 71 -8.06 3.38 4.20
N LEU A 72 -7.91 2.08 4.46
CA LEU A 72 -6.94 1.53 5.41
C LEU A 72 -6.17 0.38 4.79
N ASN A 73 -4.91 0.22 5.18
CA ASN A 73 -4.15 -0.99 4.88
C ASN A 73 -4.41 -2.04 5.97
N ALA A 74 -4.82 -3.25 5.59
CA ALA A 74 -5.13 -4.35 6.50
C ALA A 74 -3.95 -4.71 7.39
N ARG A 75 -2.73 -4.72 6.83
CA ARG A 75 -1.52 -5.07 7.57
C ARG A 75 -1.30 -4.08 8.71
N ASP A 76 -1.41 -2.80 8.43
CA ASP A 76 -1.12 -1.74 9.40
C ASP A 76 -2.16 -1.74 10.53
N VAL A 77 -3.43 -1.97 10.19
CA VAL A 77 -4.52 -2.10 11.17
C VAL A 77 -4.33 -3.33 12.07
N LEU A 78 -3.89 -4.46 11.51
CA LEU A 78 -3.70 -5.70 12.26
C LEU A 78 -2.46 -5.69 13.15
N VAL A 79 -1.40 -4.98 12.75
CA VAL A 79 -0.18 -4.82 13.56
C VAL A 79 -0.43 -3.86 14.72
N ALA A 80 -1.32 -2.87 14.56
CA ALA A 80 -1.64 -1.91 15.60
C ALA A 80 -2.52 -2.54 16.71
N PRO A 81 -2.06 -2.58 17.98
CA PRO A 81 -2.78 -3.26 19.05
C PRO A 81 -4.19 -2.68 19.29
N GLY A 82 -5.19 -3.56 19.30
CA GLY A 82 -6.59 -3.22 19.59
C GLY A 82 -7.33 -2.46 18.48
N VAL A 83 -6.63 -1.98 17.45
CA VAL A 83 -7.24 -1.15 16.39
C VAL A 83 -8.24 -1.93 15.55
N TRP A 84 -7.93 -3.17 15.18
CA TRP A 84 -8.85 -4.04 14.44
C TRP A 84 -10.18 -4.23 15.18
N GLU A 85 -10.13 -4.58 16.46
CA GLU A 85 -11.32 -4.74 17.30
C GLU A 85 -12.08 -3.41 17.50
N GLY A 86 -11.35 -2.32 17.70
CA GLY A 86 -11.93 -0.98 17.77
C GLY A 86 -12.67 -0.60 16.47
N LEU A 87 -12.10 -0.95 15.32
CA LEU A 87 -12.68 -0.66 14.01
C LEU A 87 -13.94 -1.49 13.79
N LYS A 88 -13.90 -2.79 14.11
CA LYS A 88 -15.09 -3.65 14.08
C LYS A 88 -16.21 -3.09 14.97
N ARG A 89 -15.89 -2.64 16.18
CA ARG A 89 -16.86 -2.03 17.10
C ARG A 89 -17.46 -0.75 16.53
N ALA A 90 -16.62 0.13 15.97
CA ALA A 90 -17.07 1.39 15.39
C ALA A 90 -18.01 1.17 14.18
N ILE A 91 -17.69 0.21 13.30
CA ILE A 91 -18.53 -0.14 12.15
C ILE A 91 -19.85 -0.78 12.62
N ARG A 92 -19.79 -1.74 13.54
CA ARG A 92 -20.96 -2.48 14.04
C ARG A 92 -21.96 -1.58 14.75
N ASN A 93 -21.46 -0.68 15.60
CA ASN A 93 -22.30 0.21 16.41
C ASN A 93 -22.64 1.52 15.68
N GLN A 94 -22.01 1.78 14.52
CA GLN A 94 -22.16 3.04 13.76
C GLN A 94 -21.87 4.28 14.61
N GLU A 95 -20.86 4.21 15.47
CA GLU A 95 -20.47 5.31 16.36
C GLU A 95 -18.96 5.31 16.62
N ALA A 96 -18.36 6.50 16.70
CA ALA A 96 -16.99 6.71 17.13
C ALA A 96 -16.97 7.15 18.59
N ARG A 97 -16.09 6.55 19.39
CA ARG A 97 -15.87 6.91 20.78
C ARG A 97 -14.44 7.38 20.95
N LEU A 98 -14.29 8.60 21.45
CA LEU A 98 -13.00 9.16 21.87
C LEU A 98 -12.63 8.55 23.23
N GLU A 99 -11.95 7.42 23.18
CA GLU A 99 -11.51 6.65 24.35
C GLU A 99 -9.99 6.44 24.30
N ASP A 100 -9.38 6.33 25.48
CA ASP A 100 -7.98 5.99 25.64
C ASP A 100 -7.86 4.49 26.03
N PRO A 101 -7.25 3.62 25.20
CA PRO A 101 -7.09 2.21 25.51
C PRO A 101 -6.32 1.96 26.80
N ALA A 102 -5.42 2.88 27.17
CA ALA A 102 -4.64 2.76 28.40
C ALA A 102 -5.53 2.87 29.65
N GLU A 103 -6.64 3.61 29.58
CA GLU A 103 -7.64 3.67 30.67
C GLU A 103 -8.33 2.31 30.88
N GLN A 104 -8.47 1.49 29.84
CA GLN A 104 -9.06 0.15 29.93
C GLN A 104 -8.09 -0.89 30.52
N SER A 105 -6.77 -0.68 30.37
CA SER A 105 -5.74 -1.58 30.92
C SER A 105 -5.46 -1.42 32.43
N GLY A 106 -6.20 -0.56 33.14
CA GLY A 106 -6.08 -0.41 34.59
C GLY A 106 -4.81 0.32 35.08
N LEU A 107 -4.03 0.90 34.17
CA LEU A 107 -3.00 1.88 34.53
C LEU A 107 -3.73 3.12 35.06
N PHE A 108 -3.39 3.53 36.30
CA PHE A 108 -4.00 4.67 37.00
C PHE A 108 -3.82 5.98 36.22
N ILE A 109 -4.75 6.26 35.31
CA ILE A 109 -4.90 7.55 34.65
C ILE A 109 -6.02 8.29 35.41
N PRO A 110 -5.80 9.53 35.89
CA PRO A 110 -6.86 10.32 36.50
C PRO A 110 -8.05 10.42 35.53
N GLN A 111 -9.28 10.26 36.05
CA GLN A 111 -10.52 10.19 35.24
C GLN A 111 -10.52 11.24 34.13
N GLY A 112 -10.38 10.78 32.88
CA GLY A 112 -10.44 11.61 31.69
C GLY A 112 -11.87 12.02 31.33
N LEU A 113 -11.99 12.93 30.38
CA LEU A 113 -13.27 13.24 29.75
C LEU A 113 -13.83 12.00 29.07
N ARG A 114 -15.16 11.84 29.12
CA ARG A 114 -15.90 10.83 28.37
C ARG A 114 -16.88 11.52 27.43
N PRO A 115 -16.42 11.92 26.23
CA PRO A 115 -17.30 12.53 25.24
C PRO A 115 -18.44 11.58 24.86
N GLU A 116 -19.57 12.15 24.49
CA GLU A 116 -20.65 11.37 23.89
C GLU A 116 -20.19 10.76 22.56
N PRO A 117 -20.63 9.54 22.22
CA PRO A 117 -20.28 8.92 20.94
C PRO A 117 -20.77 9.75 19.76
N VAL A 118 -19.95 9.83 18.70
CA VAL A 118 -20.30 10.50 17.46
C VAL A 118 -20.90 9.49 16.49
N PRO A 119 -22.15 9.65 16.01
CA PRO A 119 -22.72 8.77 14.99
C PRO A 119 -21.87 8.76 13.71
N LEU A 120 -21.63 7.57 13.17
CA LEU A 120 -20.83 7.35 11.96
C LEU A 120 -21.70 6.89 10.79
N ASP A 121 -21.54 7.58 9.66
CA ASP A 121 -22.03 7.18 8.35
C ASP A 121 -20.85 7.20 7.37
N LEU A 122 -20.09 6.11 7.29
CA LEU A 122 -18.92 6.03 6.42
C LEU A 122 -18.75 4.64 5.82
N LYS A 123 -18.08 4.57 4.68
CA LYS A 123 -17.70 3.33 4.02
C LYS A 123 -16.22 3.04 4.27
N VAL A 124 -15.92 1.89 4.85
CA VAL A 124 -14.54 1.45 5.08
C VAL A 124 -14.07 0.60 3.91
N ILE A 125 -12.93 0.96 3.33
CA ILE A 125 -12.22 0.20 2.30
C ILE A 125 -10.91 -0.28 2.93
N VAL A 126 -10.73 -1.59 2.99
CA VAL A 126 -9.49 -2.20 3.48
C VAL A 126 -8.74 -2.81 2.31
N THR A 127 -7.48 -2.42 2.14
CA THR A 127 -6.58 -2.96 1.12
C THR A 127 -5.58 -3.91 1.75
N GLY A 128 -5.24 -5.00 1.06
CA GLY A 128 -4.29 -5.98 1.58
C GLY A 128 -4.08 -7.15 0.63
N ASP A 129 -3.07 -7.96 0.93
CA ASP A 129 -2.73 -9.13 0.14
C ASP A 129 -3.68 -10.30 0.41
N GLU A 130 -3.75 -11.23 -0.54
CA GLU A 130 -4.55 -12.46 -0.43
C GLU A 130 -4.20 -13.30 0.80
N SER A 131 -2.96 -13.25 1.29
CA SER A 131 -2.55 -13.92 2.52
C SER A 131 -3.25 -13.37 3.76
N ILE A 132 -3.41 -12.05 3.85
CA ILE A 132 -4.11 -11.38 4.96
C ILE A 132 -5.62 -11.67 4.87
N TYR A 133 -6.17 -11.63 3.66
CA TYR A 133 -7.57 -11.99 3.43
C TYR A 133 -7.87 -13.42 3.92
N ARG A 134 -7.01 -14.39 3.59
CA ARG A 134 -7.13 -15.78 4.06
C ARG A 134 -6.99 -15.89 5.58
N LEU A 135 -6.05 -15.14 6.16
CA LEU A 135 -5.87 -15.08 7.61
C LEU A 135 -7.17 -14.63 8.29
N LEU A 136 -7.72 -13.48 7.89
CA LEU A 136 -8.97 -12.92 8.43
C LEU A 136 -10.15 -13.88 8.25
N THR A 137 -10.26 -14.48 7.07
CA THR A 137 -11.31 -15.47 6.77
C THR A 137 -11.19 -16.72 7.64
N SER A 138 -9.97 -17.15 7.99
CA SER A 138 -9.77 -18.36 8.79
C SER A 138 -9.86 -18.13 10.30
N SER A 139 -9.43 -16.97 10.79
CA SER A 139 -9.30 -16.67 12.22
C SER A 139 -10.48 -15.87 12.79
N ASP A 140 -11.13 -15.01 12.00
CA ASP A 140 -12.16 -14.06 12.45
C ASP A 140 -13.40 -14.10 11.52
N ASN A 141 -13.71 -15.31 11.03
CA ASN A 141 -14.65 -15.55 9.94
C ASN A 141 -16.05 -14.96 10.19
N GLU A 142 -16.57 -15.06 11.41
CA GLU A 142 -17.93 -14.60 11.75
C GLU A 142 -18.05 -13.08 11.60
N ASP A 143 -17.16 -12.32 12.24
CA ASP A 143 -17.20 -10.87 12.23
C ASP A 143 -16.76 -10.28 10.87
N PHE A 144 -15.75 -10.88 10.23
CA PHE A 144 -15.16 -10.33 9.03
C PHE A 144 -16.15 -10.28 7.86
N TRP A 145 -16.90 -11.35 7.60
CA TRP A 145 -17.87 -11.39 6.51
C TRP A 145 -19.11 -10.54 6.77
N ASP A 146 -19.51 -10.39 8.03
CA ASP A 146 -20.63 -9.55 8.41
C ASP A 146 -20.33 -8.06 8.16
N LEU A 147 -19.09 -7.66 8.38
CA LEU A 147 -18.63 -6.28 8.23
C LEU A 147 -18.14 -5.96 6.81
N PHE A 148 -17.39 -6.87 6.18
CA PHE A 148 -16.76 -6.67 4.87
C PHE A 148 -17.38 -7.56 3.79
N LYS A 149 -18.60 -7.19 3.38
CA LYS A 149 -19.44 -7.99 2.47
C LYS A 149 -18.97 -8.01 1.01
N VAL A 150 -18.15 -7.05 0.60
CA VAL A 150 -17.74 -6.87 -0.81
C VAL A 150 -16.25 -7.12 -0.92
N LYS A 151 -15.87 -8.22 -1.60
CA LYS A 151 -14.49 -8.47 -2.03
C LYS A 151 -14.29 -7.88 -3.43
N ALA A 152 -13.35 -6.95 -3.56
CA ALA A 152 -12.88 -6.44 -4.85
C ALA A 152 -11.47 -6.99 -5.11
N GLU A 153 -11.38 -8.00 -5.96
CA GLU A 153 -10.12 -8.66 -6.30
C GLU A 153 -9.55 -8.07 -7.60
N PHE A 154 -8.26 -7.72 -7.56
CA PHE A 154 -7.54 -7.19 -8.72
C PHE A 154 -6.65 -8.29 -9.29
N ASP A 155 -6.96 -8.78 -10.50
CA ASP A 155 -6.01 -9.62 -11.22
C ASP A 155 -4.83 -8.75 -11.68
N PHE A 156 -3.61 -9.23 -11.40
CA PHE A 156 -2.39 -8.58 -11.85
C PHE A 156 -2.09 -8.86 -13.33
N ARG A 157 -3.02 -9.51 -14.04
CA ARG A 157 -2.93 -9.90 -15.44
C ARG A 157 -4.14 -9.38 -16.22
N VAL A 158 -3.88 -8.86 -17.40
CA VAL A 158 -4.90 -8.46 -18.39
C VAL A 158 -4.60 -9.11 -19.72
N ASP A 159 -5.61 -9.29 -20.56
CA ASP A 159 -5.40 -9.89 -21.88
C ASP A 159 -4.64 -8.94 -22.81
N LEU A 160 -3.74 -9.50 -23.63
CA LEU A 160 -3.02 -8.78 -24.66
C LEU A 160 -3.94 -8.56 -25.87
N ASN A 161 -4.69 -7.46 -25.86
CA ASN A 161 -5.54 -7.00 -26.95
C ASN A 161 -5.23 -5.55 -27.30
N GLU A 162 -5.76 -5.03 -28.41
CA GLU A 162 -5.47 -3.68 -28.89
C GLU A 162 -5.83 -2.59 -27.87
N GLU A 163 -6.96 -2.74 -27.18
CA GLU A 163 -7.41 -1.79 -26.15
C GLU A 163 -6.42 -1.73 -24.97
N ASN A 164 -6.02 -2.87 -24.43
CA ASN A 164 -5.08 -2.96 -23.33
C ASN A 164 -3.67 -2.54 -23.73
N MET A 165 -3.23 -2.84 -24.96
CA MET A 165 -1.96 -2.33 -25.49
C MET A 165 -1.96 -0.80 -25.56
N MET A 166 -3.04 -0.18 -26.05
CA MET A 166 -3.17 1.27 -26.08
C MET A 166 -3.22 1.88 -24.67
N ALA A 167 -3.96 1.26 -23.74
CA ALA A 167 -3.98 1.68 -22.35
C ALA A 167 -2.59 1.58 -21.69
N TYR A 168 -1.80 0.56 -22.05
CA TYR A 168 -0.44 0.37 -21.57
C TYR A 168 0.51 1.45 -22.13
N CYS A 169 0.40 1.79 -23.42
CA CYS A 169 1.13 2.92 -24.00
C CYS A 169 0.75 4.25 -23.33
N ALA A 170 -0.54 4.49 -23.08
CA ALA A 170 -0.99 5.67 -22.35
C ALA A 170 -0.44 5.72 -20.92
N PHE A 171 -0.34 4.56 -20.25
CA PHE A 171 0.33 4.46 -18.95
C PHE A 171 1.81 4.85 -19.04
N ILE A 172 2.55 4.36 -20.04
CA ILE A 172 3.96 4.75 -20.26
C ILE A 172 4.07 6.27 -20.46
N CYS A 173 3.25 6.86 -21.34
CA CYS A 173 3.25 8.30 -21.58
C CYS A 173 2.98 9.10 -20.30
N ARG A 174 1.94 8.71 -19.55
CA ARG A 174 1.60 9.36 -18.27
C ARG A 174 2.75 9.29 -17.27
N THR A 175 3.40 8.12 -17.15
CA THR A 175 4.56 7.97 -16.27
C THR A 175 5.75 8.82 -16.72
N CYS A 176 5.97 8.97 -18.02
CA CYS A 176 7.00 9.87 -18.53
C CYS A 176 6.74 11.33 -18.14
N GLU A 177 5.47 11.77 -18.18
CA GLU A 177 5.08 13.12 -17.74
C GLU A 177 5.22 13.30 -16.22
N GLU A 178 4.70 12.36 -15.43
CA GLU A 178 4.72 12.41 -13.96
C GLU A 178 6.15 12.43 -13.39
N GLU A 179 7.05 11.64 -13.98
CA GLU A 179 8.44 11.49 -13.51
C GLU A 179 9.45 12.30 -14.33
N SER A 180 9.00 13.11 -15.30
CA SER A 180 9.84 13.93 -16.18
C SER A 180 10.91 13.11 -16.95
N LEU A 181 10.52 11.94 -17.46
CA LEU A 181 11.38 11.05 -18.25
C LEU A 181 11.45 11.50 -19.72
N LEU A 182 12.46 11.03 -20.44
CA LEU A 182 12.51 11.12 -21.90
C LEU A 182 11.35 10.32 -22.52
N ALA A 183 10.87 10.80 -23.67
CA ALA A 183 9.85 10.08 -24.43
C ALA A 183 10.37 8.71 -24.91
N PHE A 184 9.49 7.72 -24.93
CA PHE A 184 9.80 6.39 -25.43
C PHE A 184 9.51 6.32 -26.93
N GLU A 185 10.47 5.81 -27.69
CA GLU A 185 10.24 5.42 -29.08
C GLU A 185 9.37 4.15 -29.13
N THR A 186 8.72 3.90 -30.26
CA THR A 186 7.90 2.70 -30.51
C THR A 186 8.62 1.40 -30.12
N GLY A 187 9.91 1.28 -30.42
CA GLY A 187 10.72 0.11 -30.04
C GLY A 187 10.93 -0.02 -28.53
N GLY A 188 11.18 1.09 -27.84
CA GLY A 188 11.27 1.13 -26.38
C GLY A 188 9.96 0.71 -25.72
N ALA A 189 8.84 1.30 -26.15
CA ALA A 189 7.51 0.95 -25.65
C ALA A 189 7.17 -0.53 -25.89
N ALA A 190 7.42 -1.05 -27.10
CA ALA A 190 7.24 -2.46 -27.41
C ALA A 190 8.05 -3.37 -26.49
N ARG A 191 9.31 -3.03 -26.20
CA ARG A 191 10.16 -3.81 -25.28
C ARG A 191 9.62 -3.82 -23.84
N VAL A 192 9.00 -2.73 -23.39
CA VAL A 192 8.34 -2.67 -22.08
C VAL A 192 7.07 -3.55 -22.05
N LEU A 193 6.29 -3.60 -23.14
CA LEU A 193 5.14 -4.50 -23.24
C LEU A 193 5.58 -5.97 -23.19
N GLU A 194 6.64 -6.34 -23.93
CA GLU A 194 7.21 -7.69 -23.90
C GLU A 194 7.71 -8.07 -22.50
N PHE A 195 8.32 -7.13 -21.79
CA PHE A 195 8.67 -7.32 -20.39
C PHE A 195 7.42 -7.58 -19.53
N GLY A 196 6.34 -6.82 -19.74
CA GLY A 196 5.06 -7.01 -19.06
C GLY A 196 4.46 -8.40 -19.30
N ALA A 197 4.53 -8.93 -20.53
CA ALA A 197 4.09 -10.29 -20.85
C ALA A 197 4.99 -11.35 -20.22
N ARG A 198 6.31 -11.13 -20.24
CA ARG A 198 7.28 -12.04 -19.61
C ARG A 198 7.12 -12.13 -18.10
N GLN A 199 6.74 -11.05 -17.42
CA GLN A 199 6.49 -11.03 -15.97
C GLN A 199 5.33 -11.94 -15.54
N VAL A 200 4.39 -12.22 -16.44
CA VAL A 200 3.24 -13.10 -16.18
C VAL A 200 3.40 -14.48 -16.82
N SER A 201 4.56 -14.74 -17.45
CA SER A 201 4.90 -15.98 -18.15
C SER A 201 3.83 -16.45 -19.14
N ASP A 202 3.13 -15.51 -19.77
CA ASP A 202 2.02 -15.77 -20.67
C ASP A 202 2.10 -14.82 -21.87
N GLN A 203 2.18 -15.38 -23.07
CA GLN A 203 2.30 -14.61 -24.31
C GLN A 203 0.99 -13.89 -24.70
N THR A 204 -0.12 -14.25 -24.06
CA THR A 204 -1.45 -13.70 -24.33
C THR A 204 -1.91 -12.70 -23.28
N LYS A 205 -1.07 -12.39 -22.28
CA LYS A 205 -1.41 -11.50 -21.16
C LYS A 205 -0.30 -10.49 -20.88
N LEU A 206 -0.68 -9.38 -20.25
CA LEU A 206 0.22 -8.34 -19.75
C LEU A 206 0.10 -8.22 -18.23
N SER A 207 1.22 -7.93 -17.56
CA SER A 207 1.22 -7.57 -16.15
C SER A 207 0.61 -6.19 -15.92
N THR A 208 -0.21 -6.04 -14.88
CA THR A 208 -0.67 -4.76 -14.34
C THR A 208 0.05 -4.38 -13.04
N ARG A 209 1.21 -5.00 -12.76
CA ARG A 209 2.10 -4.60 -11.66
C ARG A 209 2.84 -3.31 -12.02
N PHE A 210 2.08 -2.22 -12.12
CA PHE A 210 2.54 -0.92 -12.61
C PHE A 210 3.75 -0.36 -11.86
N GLY A 211 3.95 -0.69 -10.58
CA GLY A 211 5.16 -0.32 -9.85
C GLY A 211 6.44 -0.89 -10.48
N GLN A 212 6.45 -2.18 -10.81
CA GLN A 212 7.62 -2.82 -11.43
C GLN A 212 7.89 -2.30 -12.86
N ILE A 213 6.82 -1.95 -13.57
CA ILE A 213 6.89 -1.38 -14.90
C ILE A 213 7.44 0.04 -14.83
N LYS A 214 6.94 0.85 -13.89
CA LYS A 214 7.45 2.20 -13.60
C LYS A 214 8.94 2.18 -13.25
N ASP A 215 9.38 1.27 -12.39
CA ASP A 215 10.80 1.12 -12.06
C ASP A 215 11.64 0.84 -13.32
N LEU A 216 11.14 -0.03 -14.22
CA LEU A 216 11.82 -0.30 -15.49
C LEU A 216 11.88 0.94 -16.39
N LEU A 217 10.81 1.74 -16.46
CA LEU A 217 10.80 2.98 -17.24
C LEU A 217 11.85 3.98 -16.74
N ILE A 218 11.96 4.14 -15.42
CA ILE A 218 12.96 5.02 -14.78
C ILE A 218 14.38 4.50 -15.04
N GLU A 219 14.61 3.19 -14.89
CA GLU A 219 15.92 2.60 -15.19
C GLU A 219 16.30 2.73 -16.67
N ALA A 220 15.34 2.60 -17.60
CA ALA A 220 15.59 2.77 -19.02
C ALA A 220 15.89 4.23 -19.42
N ASP A 221 15.19 5.21 -18.81
CA ASP A 221 15.50 6.63 -18.97
C ASP A 221 16.93 6.96 -18.50
N TYR A 222 17.35 6.39 -17.37
CA TYR A 222 18.73 6.56 -16.88
C TYR A 222 19.77 6.10 -17.91
N TRP A 223 19.56 4.96 -18.56
CA TRP A 223 20.48 4.48 -19.61
C TRP A 223 20.44 5.34 -20.86
N ALA A 224 19.25 5.80 -21.28
CA ALA A 224 19.10 6.69 -22.42
C ALA A 224 19.83 8.03 -22.20
N ARG A 225 19.69 8.63 -21.02
CA ARG A 225 20.43 9.85 -20.66
C ARG A 225 21.94 9.62 -20.58
N LYS A 226 22.36 8.43 -20.15
CA LYS A 226 23.78 8.09 -20.08
C LYS A 226 24.42 7.93 -21.47
N ASP A 227 23.62 7.57 -22.48
CA ASP A 227 24.02 7.51 -23.88
C ASP A 227 23.79 8.83 -24.64
N ASP A 228 23.43 9.91 -23.92
CA ASP A 228 23.06 11.22 -24.50
C ASP A 228 21.95 11.13 -25.58
N ALA A 229 21.04 10.16 -25.46
CA ALA A 229 19.94 9.95 -26.39
C ALA A 229 18.78 10.93 -26.14
N GLU A 230 18.11 11.36 -27.21
CA GLU A 230 16.93 12.23 -27.12
C GLU A 230 15.65 11.47 -26.70
N MET A 231 15.61 10.15 -26.93
CA MET A 231 14.46 9.29 -26.63
C MET A 231 14.93 7.92 -26.13
N VAL A 232 14.07 7.24 -25.36
CA VAL A 232 14.33 5.89 -24.88
C VAL A 232 14.02 4.87 -25.98
N GLN A 233 15.04 4.13 -26.40
CA GLN A 233 14.97 3.07 -27.41
C GLN A 233 14.91 1.68 -26.77
N ASP A 234 14.68 0.66 -27.60
CA ASP A 234 14.59 -0.76 -27.21
C ASP A 234 15.84 -1.26 -26.47
N HIS A 235 17.03 -0.86 -26.93
CA HIS A 235 18.29 -1.31 -26.33
C HIS A 235 18.53 -0.72 -24.93
N HIS A 236 18.05 0.49 -24.64
CA HIS A 236 18.10 1.08 -23.29
C HIS A 236 17.21 0.29 -22.31
N VAL A 237 16.01 -0.09 -22.74
CA VAL A 237 15.10 -0.94 -21.95
C VAL A 237 15.72 -2.33 -21.74
N GLN A 238 16.31 -2.90 -22.80
CA GLN A 238 17.00 -4.18 -22.70
C GLN A 238 18.17 -4.12 -21.71
N GLN A 239 18.95 -3.03 -21.74
CA GLN A 239 20.06 -2.82 -20.82
C GLN A 239 19.57 -2.71 -19.37
N ALA A 240 18.49 -1.98 -19.12
CA ALA A 240 17.85 -1.93 -17.80
C ALA A 240 17.47 -3.32 -17.29
N ILE A 241 16.82 -4.13 -18.13
CA ILE A 241 16.43 -5.52 -17.79
C ILE A 241 17.67 -6.36 -17.49
N SER A 242 18.68 -6.35 -18.37
CA SER A 242 19.91 -7.12 -18.18
C SER A 242 20.65 -6.74 -16.90
N GLN A 243 20.73 -5.44 -16.60
CA GLN A 243 21.37 -4.94 -15.38
C GLN A 243 20.57 -5.31 -14.12
N LYS A 244 19.24 -5.33 -14.19
CA LYS A 244 18.40 -5.83 -13.10
C LYS A 244 18.63 -7.31 -12.81
N VAL A 245 18.76 -8.13 -13.85
CA VAL A 245 19.11 -9.56 -13.71
C VAL A 245 20.52 -9.72 -13.14
N TYR A 246 21.50 -8.98 -13.66
CA TYR A 246 22.88 -9.01 -13.19
C TYR A 246 23.01 -8.64 -11.70
N ARG A 247 22.20 -7.72 -11.18
CA ARG A 247 22.20 -7.40 -9.74
C ARG A 247 21.69 -8.55 -8.85
N LEU A 248 21.01 -9.53 -9.43
CA LEU A 248 20.31 -10.62 -8.73
C LEU A 248 20.85 -12.02 -9.10
N ASN A 249 21.81 -12.13 -10.01
CA ASN A 249 22.26 -13.41 -10.59
C ASN A 249 23.38 -14.12 -9.81
N LEU A 250 23.71 -13.71 -8.57
CA LEU A 250 24.80 -14.32 -7.79
C LEU A 250 24.68 -15.85 -7.67
N VAL A 251 23.46 -16.37 -7.54
CA VAL A 251 23.22 -17.82 -7.49
C VAL A 251 23.53 -18.48 -8.84
N GLU A 252 23.16 -17.83 -9.95
CA GLU A 252 23.47 -18.30 -11.30
C GLU A 252 24.97 -18.29 -11.56
N GLU A 253 25.69 -17.22 -11.17
CA GLU A 253 27.15 -17.14 -11.29
C GLU A 253 27.85 -18.27 -10.53
N ARG A 254 27.43 -18.55 -9.28
CA ARG A 254 27.97 -19.68 -8.51
C ARG A 254 27.69 -21.03 -9.15
N LEU A 255 26.51 -21.22 -9.75
CA LEU A 255 26.20 -22.45 -10.48
C LEU A 255 27.10 -22.59 -11.72
N GLN A 256 27.33 -21.51 -12.46
CA GLN A 256 28.24 -21.51 -13.61
C GLN A 256 29.70 -21.78 -13.20
N GLU A 257 30.15 -21.24 -12.07
CA GLU A 257 31.47 -21.55 -11.50
C GLU A 257 31.59 -23.03 -11.15
N MET A 258 30.60 -23.60 -10.47
CA MET A 258 30.57 -25.03 -10.12
C MET A 258 30.52 -25.95 -11.33
N ILE A 259 29.88 -25.53 -12.43
CA ILE A 259 29.92 -26.27 -13.70
C ILE A 259 31.33 -26.19 -14.30
N SER A 260 31.92 -25.00 -14.28
CA SER A 260 33.23 -24.73 -14.88
C SER A 260 34.38 -25.42 -14.16
N ASP A 261 34.32 -25.53 -12.83
CA ASP A 261 35.34 -26.19 -12.00
C ASP A 261 35.12 -27.71 -11.88
N GLY A 262 34.04 -28.24 -12.45
CA GLY A 262 33.70 -29.66 -12.46
C GLY A 262 33.07 -30.19 -11.17
N SER A 263 32.74 -29.32 -10.21
CA SER A 263 31.97 -29.68 -9.01
C SER A 263 30.55 -30.12 -9.37
N LEU A 264 29.98 -29.53 -10.42
CA LEU A 264 28.70 -29.87 -11.00
C LEU A 264 28.93 -30.44 -12.41
N LEU A 265 28.75 -31.76 -12.54
CA LEU A 265 28.95 -32.48 -13.79
C LEU A 265 27.82 -32.15 -14.77
N LEU A 266 28.08 -31.26 -15.71
CA LEU A 266 27.17 -30.89 -16.79
C LEU A 266 27.94 -30.74 -18.10
N ASP A 267 27.67 -31.63 -19.05
CA ASP A 267 28.28 -31.60 -20.37
C ASP A 267 27.41 -30.74 -21.31
N VAL A 268 27.95 -29.63 -21.83
CA VAL A 268 27.26 -28.74 -22.80
C VAL A 268 27.65 -29.01 -24.25
N ASP A 269 28.73 -29.76 -24.47
CA ASP A 269 29.27 -30.10 -25.79
C ASP A 269 29.53 -31.60 -25.92
N GLY A 270 29.50 -32.11 -27.16
CA GLY A 270 29.73 -33.52 -27.47
C GLY A 270 28.46 -34.38 -27.47
N GLU A 271 28.64 -35.69 -27.58
CA GLU A 271 27.54 -36.66 -27.59
C GLU A 271 27.84 -37.84 -26.65
N LYS A 272 26.81 -38.35 -25.96
CA LYS A 272 26.93 -39.51 -25.09
C LYS A 272 25.63 -40.30 -25.07
N VAL A 273 25.74 -41.61 -25.28
CA VAL A 273 24.57 -42.50 -25.31
C VAL A 273 23.96 -42.58 -23.90
N GLY A 274 22.67 -42.25 -23.78
CA GLY A 274 21.91 -42.37 -22.54
C GLY A 274 22.01 -41.18 -21.58
N GLN A 275 22.59 -40.05 -22.00
CA GLN A 275 22.65 -38.81 -21.21
C GLN A 275 21.75 -37.73 -21.84
N ILE A 276 21.00 -37.00 -21.01
CA ILE A 276 20.22 -35.84 -21.40
C ILE A 276 20.32 -34.78 -20.30
N ASN A 277 20.45 -33.51 -20.70
CA ASN A 277 20.41 -32.39 -19.76
C ASN A 277 18.95 -32.05 -19.47
N GLY A 278 18.50 -32.35 -18.25
CA GLY A 278 17.19 -31.93 -17.77
C GLY A 278 17.17 -30.42 -17.53
N LEU A 279 16.08 -29.77 -17.92
CA LEU A 279 15.83 -28.37 -17.56
C LEU A 279 14.93 -28.35 -16.33
N ALA A 280 15.38 -27.67 -15.27
CA ALA A 280 14.62 -27.45 -14.05
C ALA A 280 14.55 -25.93 -13.78
N VAL A 281 13.40 -25.48 -13.30
CA VAL A 281 13.18 -24.10 -12.84
C VAL A 281 12.86 -24.17 -11.35
N TYR A 282 13.61 -23.41 -10.55
CA TYR A 282 13.48 -23.35 -9.09
C TYR A 282 12.83 -22.05 -8.63
#